data_AF-A0A1I1BXA2-F1
#
_entry.id   AF-A0A1I1BXA2-F1
#
_cell.length_a   1.000
_cell.length_b   1.000
_cell.length_c   1.000
_cell.angle_alpha   90.00
_cell.angle_beta   90.00
_cell.angle_gamma   90.00
#
_symmetry.space_group_name_H-M   'P 1'
#
loop_
_entity.id
_entity.type
_entity.pdbx_description
1 polymer ?
#
loop_
_entity_poly.entity_id
_entity_poly.type
_entity_poly.pdbx_seq_one_letter_code
_entity_poly.pdbx_strand_id
1 'polypeptide(L)'
;MNTPYRAAIAALCASLSPAMAGAAPAAPPFLDVLAYQYAACVRPAYHQADLLVHEGMVRYPVGVKGEAYTVEVQERMGFSLQAGIGGPVAAVVKLDRPPPGQFEEQARWRERWLRDVAERSGVALEERNLAGGARVLAVNKGEVKGNYVGQSLLVDPARQLFIDIAWPNTLDIYRGPDGLRRVRAVQDDVWRRLLSCAPAG
;
A
#
# COMPACT_ATOMS: atom_id res chain seq x y z
N MET A 1 35.57 -35.27 61.29
CA MET A 1 35.44 -33.88 60.80
C MET A 1 35.36 -33.90 59.28
N ASN A 2 34.22 -33.42 58.76
CA ASN A 2 33.96 -32.70 57.50
C ASN A 2 34.72 -33.05 56.20
N THR A 3 33.93 -33.52 55.23
CA THR A 3 33.95 -33.27 53.77
C THR A 3 34.22 -31.79 53.38
N PRO A 4 34.32 -31.41 52.08
CA PRO A 4 34.93 -31.96 50.85
C PRO A 4 35.84 -30.89 50.16
N TYR A 5 36.35 -31.06 48.92
CA TYR A 5 36.21 -30.08 47.80
C TYR A 5 36.96 -30.50 46.51
N ARG A 6 36.17 -30.90 45.49
CA ARG A 6 36.19 -30.57 44.04
C ARG A 6 37.54 -30.61 43.27
N ALA A 7 37.74 -31.54 42.34
CA ALA A 7 37.25 -31.56 40.95
C ALA A 7 37.74 -30.36 40.10
N ALA A 8 38.72 -30.60 39.22
CA ALA A 8 39.09 -29.71 38.13
C ALA A 8 38.75 -30.41 36.80
N ILE A 9 37.62 -30.03 36.20
CA ILE A 9 37.25 -30.39 34.83
C ILE A 9 37.92 -29.36 33.93
N ALA A 10 38.87 -29.80 33.10
CA ALA A 10 39.47 -28.97 32.07
C ALA A 10 38.40 -28.65 31.02
N ALA A 11 38.02 -27.38 30.95
CA ALA A 11 37.08 -26.83 29.99
C ALA A 11 37.72 -26.79 28.60
N LEU A 12 37.28 -27.69 27.72
CA LEU A 12 37.49 -27.62 26.28
C LEU A 12 36.17 -27.14 25.65
N CYS A 13 35.97 -25.83 25.58
CA CYS A 13 34.99 -25.25 24.67
C CYS A 13 35.72 -24.29 23.75
N ALA A 14 36.09 -24.85 22.60
CA ALA A 14 36.53 -24.12 21.44
C ALA A 14 35.55 -22.97 21.12
N SER A 15 36.16 -21.85 20.76
CA SER A 15 35.58 -20.68 20.10
C SER A 15 34.39 -21.01 19.20
N LEU A 16 33.18 -20.77 19.70
CA LEU A 16 32.03 -20.48 18.85
C LEU A 16 32.03 -18.98 18.61
N SER A 17 32.75 -18.56 17.57
CA SER A 17 32.49 -17.27 16.94
C SER A 17 31.00 -17.24 16.58
N PRO A 18 30.22 -16.24 16.98
CA PRO A 18 28.88 -16.08 16.46
C PRO A 18 29.05 -15.77 14.97
N ALA A 19 28.82 -16.77 14.13
CA ALA A 19 28.46 -16.50 12.75
C ALA A 19 27.28 -15.53 12.84
N MET A 20 27.49 -14.29 12.39
CA MET A 20 26.43 -13.32 12.24
C MET A 20 25.43 -13.96 11.29
N ALA A 21 24.42 -14.61 11.86
CA ALA A 21 23.19 -14.92 11.16
C ALA A 21 22.65 -13.55 10.76
N GLY A 22 22.93 -13.14 9.51
CA GLY A 22 22.22 -12.05 8.90
C GLY A 22 20.75 -12.37 9.11
N ALA A 23 20.05 -11.49 9.84
CA ALA A 23 18.64 -11.68 10.10
C ALA A 23 17.98 -11.96 8.75
N ALA A 24 17.38 -13.13 8.62
CA ALA A 24 16.54 -13.40 7.46
C ALA A 24 15.55 -12.23 7.36
N PRO A 25 15.36 -11.64 6.17
CA PRO A 25 14.39 -10.57 6.02
C PRO A 25 13.06 -11.05 6.59
N ALA A 26 12.47 -10.25 7.48
CA ALA A 26 11.22 -10.61 8.12
C ALA A 26 10.19 -10.91 7.03
N ALA A 27 9.43 -12.00 7.20
CA ALA A 27 8.35 -12.30 6.27
C ALA A 27 7.41 -11.07 6.20
N PRO A 28 6.98 -10.67 4.99
CA PRO A 28 6.07 -9.53 4.87
C PRO A 28 4.83 -9.75 5.74
N PRO A 29 4.35 -8.73 6.46
CA PRO A 29 3.15 -8.86 7.28
C PRO A 29 1.96 -9.27 6.41
N PHE A 30 1.03 -10.05 6.98
CA PHE A 30 -0.22 -10.40 6.32
C PHE A 30 -1.01 -9.13 5.94
N LEU A 31 -1.74 -9.17 4.81
CA LEU A 31 -2.44 -7.98 4.32
C LEU A 31 -3.55 -7.48 5.25
N ASP A 32 -4.16 -8.36 6.04
CA ASP A 32 -5.18 -8.01 7.03
C ASP A 32 -4.58 -7.17 8.18
N VAL A 33 -3.40 -7.55 8.67
CA VAL A 33 -2.64 -6.79 9.66
C VAL A 33 -2.26 -5.42 9.09
N LEU A 34 -1.77 -5.37 7.84
CA LEU A 34 -1.46 -4.11 7.15
C LEU A 34 -2.69 -3.23 6.99
N ALA A 35 -3.81 -3.78 6.53
CA ALA A 35 -5.05 -3.05 6.35
C ALA A 35 -5.55 -2.46 7.68
N TYR A 36 -5.51 -3.24 8.76
CA TYR A 36 -5.87 -2.77 10.10
C TYR A 36 -4.95 -1.64 10.59
N GLN A 37 -3.64 -1.77 10.42
CA GLN A 37 -2.67 -0.73 10.80
C GLN A 37 -2.90 0.58 10.03
N TYR A 38 -3.07 0.49 8.71
CA TYR A 38 -3.38 1.66 7.88
C TYR A 38 -4.70 2.32 8.28
N ALA A 39 -5.74 1.52 8.54
CA ALA A 39 -7.03 2.01 9.01
C ALA A 39 -6.95 2.68 10.39
N ALA A 40 -6.09 2.20 11.28
CA ALA A 40 -5.86 2.83 12.57
C ALA A 40 -5.15 4.18 12.41
N CYS A 41 -4.20 4.30 11.49
CA CYS A 41 -3.36 5.48 11.34
C CYS A 41 -4.02 6.69 10.67
N VAL A 42 -5.08 6.45 9.90
CA VAL A 42 -5.85 7.54 9.34
C VAL A 42 -6.82 8.18 10.33
N ARG A 43 -7.01 7.57 11.52
CA ARG A 43 -7.82 8.15 12.60
C ARG A 43 -7.11 9.35 13.26
N PRO A 44 -7.87 10.28 13.87
CA PRO A 44 -9.33 10.36 13.87
C PRO A 44 -9.90 11.03 12.60
N ALA A 45 -9.08 11.41 11.63
CA ALA A 45 -9.52 12.16 10.45
C ALA A 45 -10.40 11.32 9.51
N TYR A 46 -10.09 10.03 9.37
CA TYR A 46 -10.85 9.10 8.56
C TYR A 46 -11.18 7.84 9.33
N HIS A 47 -12.33 7.26 9.02
CA HIS A 47 -12.81 6.02 9.63
C HIS A 47 -12.93 4.93 8.58
N GLN A 48 -12.44 3.74 8.91
CA GLN A 48 -12.58 2.59 8.03
C GLN A 48 -14.06 2.15 7.95
N ALA A 49 -14.48 1.80 6.75
CA ALA A 49 -15.75 1.13 6.44
C ALA A 49 -15.53 0.08 5.34
N ASP A 50 -16.55 -0.73 5.07
CA ASP A 50 -16.63 -1.66 3.92
C ASP A 50 -15.38 -2.54 3.76
N LEU A 51 -14.99 -3.29 4.79
CA LEU A 51 -13.87 -4.23 4.70
C LEU A 51 -14.23 -5.36 3.73
N LEU A 52 -13.52 -5.41 2.61
CA LEU A 52 -13.64 -6.42 1.57
C LEU A 52 -12.40 -7.32 1.58
N VAL A 53 -12.56 -8.52 2.12
CA VAL A 53 -11.53 -9.56 2.07
C VAL A 53 -11.77 -10.41 0.84
N HIS A 54 -10.74 -10.59 0.01
CA HIS A 54 -10.78 -11.60 -1.04
C HIS A 54 -9.95 -12.79 -0.60
N GLU A 55 -10.62 -13.92 -0.45
CA GLU A 55 -9.96 -15.21 -0.23
C GLU A 55 -9.63 -15.84 -1.59
N GLY A 56 -8.36 -16.20 -1.77
CA GLY A 56 -7.88 -16.85 -2.99
C GLY A 56 -7.45 -15.89 -4.10
N MET A 57 -7.06 -16.50 -5.22
CA MET A 57 -6.46 -15.76 -6.35
C MET A 57 -7.53 -14.99 -7.13
N VAL A 58 -7.34 -13.68 -7.26
CA VAL A 58 -8.18 -12.79 -8.09
C VAL A 58 -7.50 -12.54 -9.42
N ARG A 59 -8.26 -12.57 -10.52
CA ARG A 59 -7.77 -12.22 -11.85
C ARG A 59 -8.63 -11.12 -12.45
N TYR A 60 -7.99 -10.12 -13.04
CA TYR A 60 -8.73 -9.09 -13.79
C TYR A 60 -7.92 -8.58 -14.98
N PRO A 61 -8.60 -8.25 -16.10
CA PRO A 61 -7.93 -7.71 -17.27
C PRO A 61 -7.60 -6.23 -17.07
N VAL A 62 -6.45 -5.83 -17.58
CA VAL A 62 -6.01 -4.45 -17.75
C VAL A 62 -5.72 -4.23 -19.22
N GLY A 63 -6.40 -3.25 -19.81
CA GLY A 63 -6.18 -2.83 -21.20
C GLY A 63 -5.33 -1.57 -21.26
N VAL A 64 -4.29 -1.57 -22.08
CA VAL A 64 -3.41 -0.42 -22.32
C VAL A 64 -3.18 -0.28 -23.83
N LYS A 65 -3.68 0.79 -24.45
CA LYS A 65 -3.48 1.09 -25.89
C LYS A 65 -3.69 -0.11 -26.84
N GLY A 66 -4.70 -0.94 -26.57
CA GLY A 66 -5.02 -2.12 -27.39
C GLY A 66 -4.29 -3.40 -26.99
N GLU A 67 -3.32 -3.33 -26.07
CA GLU A 67 -2.74 -4.50 -25.42
C GLU A 67 -3.60 -4.92 -24.22
N ALA A 68 -3.67 -6.22 -23.95
CA ALA A 68 -4.36 -6.78 -22.80
C ALA A 68 -3.35 -7.52 -21.90
N TYR A 69 -3.45 -7.28 -20.60
CA TYR A 69 -2.71 -7.98 -19.57
C TYR A 69 -3.67 -8.48 -18.50
N THR A 70 -3.50 -9.72 -18.05
CA THR A 70 -4.28 -10.25 -16.93
C THR A 70 -3.47 -10.07 -15.66
N VAL A 71 -3.94 -9.20 -14.78
CA VAL A 71 -3.36 -9.06 -13.44
C VAL A 71 -3.84 -10.23 -12.60
N GLU A 72 -2.89 -10.97 -12.02
CA GLU A 72 -3.16 -12.01 -11.03
C GLU A 72 -2.82 -11.49 -9.63
N VAL A 73 -3.72 -11.62 -8.69
CA VAL A 73 -3.51 -11.16 -7.31
C VAL A 73 -3.65 -12.37 -6.41
N GLN A 74 -2.60 -12.67 -5.65
CA GLN A 74 -2.59 -13.80 -4.71
C GLN A 74 -3.36 -13.45 -3.43
N GLU A 75 -3.20 -12.23 -2.92
CA GLU A 75 -3.91 -11.73 -1.74
C GLU A 75 -4.43 -10.32 -2.02
N ARG A 76 -5.68 -10.04 -1.64
CA ARG A 76 -6.27 -8.71 -1.74
C ARG A 76 -7.08 -8.35 -0.51
N MET A 77 -6.82 -7.17 0.02
CA MET A 77 -7.62 -6.52 1.07
C MET A 77 -8.12 -5.17 0.58
N GLY A 78 -9.43 -4.95 0.64
CA GLY A 78 -10.06 -3.68 0.30
C GLY A 78 -10.76 -3.05 1.50
N PHE A 79 -10.76 -1.72 1.58
CA PHE A 79 -11.59 -0.99 2.55
C PHE A 79 -11.86 0.44 2.08
N SER A 80 -12.92 1.04 2.60
CA SER A 80 -13.26 2.45 2.40
C SER A 80 -12.76 3.29 3.57
N LEU A 81 -12.39 4.54 3.29
CA LEU A 81 -12.10 5.57 4.29
C LEU A 81 -13.21 6.63 4.23
N GLN A 82 -13.97 6.78 5.30
CA GLN A 82 -15.03 7.78 5.45
C GLN A 82 -14.53 9.04 6.15
N ALA A 83 -14.98 10.21 5.69
CA ALA A 83 -14.75 11.49 6.36
C ALA A 83 -15.72 11.62 7.56
N GLY A 84 -15.35 10.99 8.67
CA GLY A 84 -16.22 10.81 9.85
C GLY A 84 -16.95 9.47 9.86
N ILE A 85 -17.43 9.03 11.03
CA ILE A 85 -18.18 7.78 11.20
C ILE A 85 -19.52 7.89 10.45
N GLY A 86 -19.78 6.99 9.50
CA GLY A 86 -20.99 7.02 8.68
C GLY A 86 -21.02 8.17 7.66
N GLY A 87 -19.91 8.89 7.50
CA GLY A 87 -19.76 9.99 6.55
C GLY A 87 -19.49 9.53 5.12
N PRO A 88 -19.37 10.48 4.18
CA PRO A 88 -19.06 10.16 2.78
C PRO A 88 -17.66 9.54 2.63
N VAL A 89 -17.52 8.63 1.66
CA VAL A 89 -16.28 7.89 1.40
C VAL A 89 -15.25 8.79 0.72
N ALA A 90 -14.20 9.18 1.44
CA ALA A 90 -13.09 9.97 0.91
C ALA A 90 -12.15 9.16 0.01
N ALA A 91 -11.95 7.86 0.30
CA ALA A 91 -11.05 6.99 -0.45
C ALA A 91 -11.53 5.53 -0.44
N VAL A 92 -11.29 4.80 -1.52
CA VAL A 92 -11.42 3.33 -1.56
C VAL A 92 -10.03 2.76 -1.78
N VAL A 93 -9.53 2.05 -0.77
CA VAL A 93 -8.16 1.54 -0.69
C VAL A 93 -8.17 0.03 -0.99
N LYS A 94 -7.22 -0.42 -1.80
CA LYS A 94 -6.99 -1.83 -2.10
C LYS A 94 -5.50 -2.14 -1.93
N LEU A 95 -5.19 -3.11 -1.09
CA LEU A 95 -3.87 -3.68 -0.92
C LEU A 95 -3.83 -4.96 -1.74
N ASP A 96 -2.87 -5.06 -2.64
CA ASP A 96 -2.67 -6.24 -3.46
C ASP A 96 -1.26 -6.80 -3.26
N ARG A 97 -1.18 -8.13 -3.16
CA ARG A 97 0.06 -8.88 -3.26
C ARG A 97 0.00 -9.78 -4.50
N PRO A 98 0.92 -9.62 -5.46
CA PRO A 98 0.98 -10.49 -6.62
C PRO A 98 1.57 -11.86 -6.24
N PRO A 99 1.40 -12.89 -7.09
CA PRO A 99 2.16 -14.13 -6.97
C PRO A 99 3.67 -13.89 -6.99
N PRO A 100 4.48 -14.76 -6.35
CA PRO A 100 5.93 -14.65 -6.36
C PRO A 100 6.49 -14.56 -7.78
N GLY A 101 7.44 -13.66 -7.99
CA GLY A 101 8.07 -13.44 -9.31
C GLY A 101 7.28 -12.56 -10.28
N GLN A 102 6.02 -12.20 -9.98
CA GLN A 102 5.21 -11.35 -10.87
C GLN A 102 5.24 -9.85 -10.50
N PHE A 103 5.83 -9.47 -9.36
CA PHE A 103 5.75 -8.09 -8.86
C PHE A 103 6.25 -7.06 -9.86
N GLU A 104 7.45 -7.24 -10.41
CA GLU A 104 8.04 -6.28 -11.35
C GLU A 104 7.23 -6.15 -12.64
N GLU A 105 6.70 -7.26 -13.15
CA GLU A 105 5.85 -7.24 -14.34
C GLU A 105 4.54 -6.51 -14.08
N GLN A 106 3.87 -6.81 -12.97
CA GLN A 106 2.64 -6.12 -12.59
C GLN A 106 2.88 -4.65 -12.30
N ALA A 107 3.99 -4.29 -11.68
CA ALA A 107 4.35 -2.89 -11.45
C ALA A 107 4.45 -2.12 -12.78
N ARG A 108 5.14 -2.69 -13.78
CA ARG A 108 5.22 -2.11 -15.13
C ARG A 108 3.85 -1.96 -15.77
N TRP A 109 3.00 -2.99 -15.72
CA TRP A 109 1.67 -2.94 -16.33
C TRP A 109 0.73 -1.95 -15.64
N ARG A 110 0.73 -1.88 -14.30
CA ARG A 110 -0.09 -0.92 -13.56
C ARG A 110 0.36 0.52 -13.78
N GLU A 111 1.67 0.77 -13.86
CA GLU A 111 2.22 2.08 -14.24
C GLU A 111 1.81 2.46 -15.67
N ARG A 112 1.99 1.55 -16.64
CA ARG A 112 1.58 1.76 -18.03
C ARG A 112 0.09 2.08 -18.13
N TRP A 113 -0.74 1.38 -17.38
CA TRP A 113 -2.17 1.63 -17.32
C TRP A 113 -2.50 3.02 -16.77
N LEU A 114 -1.91 3.43 -15.64
CA LEU A 114 -2.13 4.77 -15.10
C LEU A 114 -1.64 5.86 -16.07
N ARG A 115 -0.51 5.64 -16.76
CA ARG A 115 -0.02 6.56 -17.80
C ARG A 115 -1.02 6.69 -18.95
N ASP A 116 -1.58 5.58 -19.42
CA ASP A 116 -2.62 5.57 -20.45
C ASP A 116 -3.92 6.25 -19.99
N VAL A 117 -4.31 6.07 -18.73
CA VAL A 117 -5.45 6.79 -18.12
C VAL A 117 -5.17 8.29 -18.09
N ALA A 118 -3.98 8.71 -17.67
CA ALA A 118 -3.58 10.13 -17.63
C ALA A 118 -3.63 10.76 -19.04
N GLU A 119 -3.04 10.10 -20.04
CA GLU A 119 -3.02 10.53 -21.43
C GLU A 119 -4.43 10.69 -22.02
N ARG A 120 -5.29 9.66 -21.89
CA ARG A 120 -6.68 9.71 -22.38
C ARG A 120 -7.52 10.76 -21.65
N SER A 121 -7.15 11.08 -20.42
CA SER A 121 -7.83 12.10 -19.61
C SER A 121 -7.26 13.50 -19.82
N GLY A 122 -6.19 13.66 -20.59
CA GLY A 122 -5.53 14.95 -20.83
C GLY A 122 -4.92 15.56 -19.55
N VAL A 123 -4.46 14.73 -18.62
CA VAL A 123 -3.88 15.16 -17.34
C VAL A 123 -2.48 14.57 -17.15
N ALA A 124 -1.71 15.15 -16.23
CA ALA A 124 -0.40 14.63 -15.89
C ALA A 124 -0.50 13.38 -14.99
N LEU A 125 0.44 12.45 -15.20
CA LEU A 125 0.79 11.45 -14.21
C LEU A 125 1.81 12.08 -13.24
N GLU A 126 1.41 12.26 -11.99
CA GLU A 126 2.27 12.76 -10.93
C GLU A 126 3.01 11.57 -10.30
N GLU A 127 4.33 11.69 -10.07
CA GLU A 127 5.16 10.66 -9.45
C GLU A 127 5.91 11.24 -8.24
N ARG A 128 5.87 10.52 -7.13
CA ARG A 128 6.60 10.85 -5.91
C ARG A 128 7.39 9.64 -5.41
N ASN A 129 8.71 9.75 -5.44
CA ASN A 129 9.61 8.75 -4.86
C ASN A 129 9.57 8.80 -3.33
N LEU A 130 9.64 7.64 -2.70
CA LEU A 130 9.67 7.44 -1.25
C LEU A 130 10.96 6.70 -0.86
N ALA A 131 11.21 6.62 0.45
CA ALA A 131 12.29 5.81 0.97
C ALA A 131 12.11 4.31 0.64
N GLY A 132 13.21 3.56 0.59
CA GLY A 132 13.18 2.12 0.33
C GLY A 132 12.78 1.73 -1.10
N GLY A 133 12.87 2.65 -2.06
CA GLY A 133 12.54 2.40 -3.47
C GLY A 133 11.04 2.36 -3.77
N ALA A 134 10.18 2.63 -2.77
CA ALA A 134 8.76 2.78 -2.99
C ALA A 134 8.44 4.09 -3.73
N ARG A 135 7.33 4.12 -4.45
CA ARG A 135 6.87 5.31 -5.18
C ARG A 135 5.35 5.38 -5.26
N VAL A 136 4.83 6.60 -5.23
CA VAL A 136 3.41 6.89 -5.42
C VAL A 136 3.22 7.52 -6.79
N LEU A 137 2.32 6.93 -7.57
CA LEU A 137 1.83 7.43 -8.83
C LEU A 137 0.41 7.98 -8.62
N ALA A 138 0.09 9.15 -9.16
CA ALA A 138 -1.24 9.74 -9.04
C ALA A 138 -1.71 10.34 -10.37
N VAL A 139 -2.97 10.09 -10.70
CA VAL A 139 -3.68 10.69 -11.82
C VAL A 139 -4.87 11.44 -11.26
N ASN A 140 -4.81 12.77 -11.38
CA ASN A 140 -5.84 13.66 -10.88
C ASN A 140 -6.58 14.31 -12.04
N LYS A 141 -7.92 14.35 -11.96
CA LYS A 141 -8.70 15.02 -12.99
C LYS A 141 -8.39 16.52 -12.99
N GLY A 142 -8.39 17.11 -14.18
CA GLY A 142 -8.37 18.57 -14.37
C GLY A 142 -9.70 19.25 -14.05
N GLU A 143 -10.76 18.48 -13.78
CA GLU A 143 -12.10 18.95 -13.45
C GLU A 143 -12.83 17.91 -12.56
N VAL A 144 -13.56 18.38 -11.55
CA VAL A 144 -14.33 17.51 -10.65
C VAL A 144 -15.66 17.12 -11.30
N LYS A 145 -15.66 16.01 -12.06
CA LYS A 145 -16.87 15.45 -12.70
C LYS A 145 -16.92 13.92 -12.68
N GLY A 146 -18.13 13.37 -12.78
CA GLY A 146 -18.37 11.92 -12.71
C GLY A 146 -18.12 11.34 -11.30
N ASN A 147 -17.92 10.03 -11.23
CA ASN A 147 -17.92 9.30 -9.95
C ASN A 147 -16.59 9.35 -9.18
N TYR A 148 -15.50 9.70 -9.84
CA TYR A 148 -14.14 9.70 -9.26
C TYR A 148 -13.42 11.00 -9.62
N VAL A 149 -12.59 11.50 -8.71
CA VAL A 149 -11.74 12.69 -8.90
C VAL A 149 -10.30 12.36 -9.25
N GLY A 150 -9.89 11.11 -9.07
CA GLY A 150 -8.57 10.62 -9.45
C GLY A 150 -8.34 9.17 -9.05
N GLN A 151 -7.12 8.72 -9.30
CA GLN A 151 -6.60 7.42 -8.87
C GLN A 151 -5.14 7.54 -8.43
N SER A 152 -4.74 6.75 -7.45
CA SER A 152 -3.34 6.65 -7.03
C SER A 152 -2.91 5.20 -6.88
N LEU A 153 -1.61 4.95 -7.03
CA LEU A 153 -0.97 3.65 -6.84
C LEU A 153 0.34 3.84 -6.07
N LEU A 154 0.48 3.16 -4.94
CA LEU A 154 1.77 2.90 -4.33
C LEU A 154 2.36 1.62 -4.93
N VAL A 155 3.61 1.69 -5.37
CA VAL A 155 4.44 0.52 -5.68
C VAL A 155 5.50 0.41 -4.60
N ASP A 156 5.45 -0.65 -3.80
CA ASP A 156 6.38 -0.91 -2.70
C ASP A 156 7.14 -2.22 -2.93
N PRO A 157 8.34 -2.17 -3.55
CA PRO A 157 9.12 -3.36 -3.86
C PRO A 157 9.63 -4.08 -2.61
N ALA A 158 9.94 -3.34 -1.54
CA ALA A 158 10.45 -3.91 -0.30
C ALA A 158 9.42 -4.83 0.36
N ARG A 159 8.14 -4.47 0.28
CA ARG A 159 7.03 -5.27 0.85
C ARG A 159 6.31 -6.15 -0.17
N GLN A 160 6.73 -6.11 -1.44
CA GLN A 160 6.04 -6.75 -2.57
C GLN A 160 4.53 -6.39 -2.57
N LEU A 161 4.23 -5.11 -2.33
CA LEU A 161 2.89 -4.61 -2.07
C LEU A 161 2.51 -3.52 -3.08
N PHE A 162 1.28 -3.59 -3.57
CA PHE A 162 0.63 -2.46 -4.23
C PHE A 162 -0.47 -1.90 -3.35
N ILE A 163 -0.61 -0.57 -3.30
CA ILE A 163 -1.78 0.09 -2.72
C ILE A 163 -2.45 0.94 -3.79
N ASP A 164 -3.56 0.45 -4.31
CA ASP A 164 -4.43 1.20 -5.22
C ASP A 164 -5.45 1.99 -4.42
N ILE A 165 -5.55 3.29 -4.69
CA ILE A 165 -6.58 4.16 -4.12
C ILE A 165 -7.40 4.77 -5.24
N ALA A 166 -8.70 4.47 -5.25
CA ALA A 166 -9.66 5.25 -6.00
C ALA A 166 -10.17 6.40 -5.14
N TRP A 167 -10.28 7.60 -5.71
CA TRP A 167 -10.74 8.79 -5.01
C TRP A 167 -12.17 9.13 -5.48
N PRO A 168 -13.22 8.76 -4.72
CA PRO A 168 -14.60 9.01 -5.13
C PRO A 168 -14.93 10.51 -5.09
N ASN A 169 -15.82 10.93 -5.98
CA ASN A 169 -16.36 12.29 -6.00
C ASN A 169 -17.59 12.41 -5.08
N THR A 170 -17.39 12.18 -3.79
CA THR A 170 -18.47 12.07 -2.79
C THR A 170 -18.43 13.19 -1.75
N LEU A 171 -17.28 13.86 -1.57
CA LEU A 171 -17.14 14.91 -0.58
C LEU A 171 -17.66 16.23 -1.14
N ASP A 172 -18.59 16.86 -0.42
CA ASP A 172 -19.17 18.15 -0.83
C ASP A 172 -18.12 19.26 -0.96
N ILE A 173 -17.00 19.17 -0.23
CA ILE A 173 -15.89 20.12 -0.30
C ILE A 173 -15.17 20.14 -1.67
N TYR A 174 -15.43 19.14 -2.53
CA TYR A 174 -14.91 19.13 -3.90
C TYR A 174 -15.74 19.99 -4.85
N ARG A 175 -16.93 20.46 -4.42
CA ARG A 175 -17.79 21.32 -5.23
C ARG A 175 -17.29 22.77 -5.16
N GLY A 176 -17.35 23.44 -6.31
CA GLY A 176 -17.03 24.86 -6.43
C GLY A 176 -15.62 25.16 -6.94
N PRO A 177 -15.24 26.45 -7.02
CA PRO A 177 -14.03 26.91 -7.71
C PRO A 177 -12.72 26.34 -7.16
N ASP A 178 -12.70 26.00 -5.87
CA ASP A 178 -11.55 25.45 -5.16
C ASP A 178 -11.48 23.91 -5.16
N GLY A 179 -12.41 23.24 -5.84
CA GLY A 179 -12.62 21.79 -5.74
C GLY A 179 -11.34 20.97 -5.95
N LEU A 180 -10.57 21.27 -7.00
CA LEU A 180 -9.32 20.55 -7.31
C LEU A 180 -8.26 20.71 -6.23
N ARG A 181 -8.14 21.90 -5.65
CA ARG A 181 -7.22 22.16 -4.53
C ARG A 181 -7.64 21.34 -3.30
N ARG A 182 -8.94 21.21 -3.05
CA ARG A 182 -9.48 20.40 -1.95
C ARG A 182 -9.29 18.90 -2.18
N VAL A 183 -9.45 18.42 -3.41
CA VAL A 183 -9.13 17.03 -3.80
C VAL A 183 -7.69 16.71 -3.45
N ARG A 184 -6.74 17.52 -3.94
CA ARG A 184 -5.31 17.32 -3.66
C ARG A 184 -5.00 17.33 -2.16
N ALA A 185 -5.57 18.28 -1.41
CA ALA A 185 -5.38 18.36 0.03
C ALA A 185 -5.85 17.10 0.79
N VAL A 186 -6.99 16.52 0.40
CA VAL A 186 -7.50 15.27 0.99
C VAL A 186 -6.59 14.09 0.63
N GLN A 187 -6.19 13.97 -0.64
CA GLN A 187 -5.29 12.90 -1.08
C GLN A 187 -3.94 12.95 -0.35
N ASP A 188 -3.37 14.14 -0.22
CA ASP A 188 -2.11 14.35 0.48
C ASP A 188 -2.23 14.04 1.98
N ASP A 189 -3.35 14.38 2.63
CA ASP A 189 -3.58 14.04 4.04
C ASP A 189 -3.71 12.53 4.25
N VAL A 190 -4.50 11.85 3.42
CA VAL A 190 -4.64 10.39 3.46
C VAL A 190 -3.30 9.72 3.23
N TRP A 191 -2.56 10.08 2.17
CA TRP A 191 -1.26 9.49 1.88
C TRP A 191 -0.25 9.75 3.00
N ARG A 192 -0.18 10.97 3.53
CA ARG A 192 0.72 11.30 4.63
C ARG A 192 0.47 10.43 5.86
N ARG A 193 -0.81 10.20 6.21
CA ARG A 193 -1.20 9.35 7.35
C ARG A 193 -0.93 7.87 7.11
N LEU A 194 -1.21 7.38 5.90
CA LEU A 194 -0.92 5.99 5.53
C LEU A 194 0.60 5.73 5.58
N LEU A 195 1.39 6.62 4.96
CA LEU A 195 2.83 6.47 4.85
C LEU A 195 3.57 6.67 6.19
N SER A 196 3.04 7.49 7.11
CA SER A 196 3.64 7.64 8.44
C SER A 196 3.57 6.38 9.30
N CYS A 197 2.76 5.40 8.89
CA CYS A 197 2.52 4.17 9.63
C CYS A 197 2.87 2.91 8.86
N ALA A 198 3.57 3.02 7.73
CA ALA A 198 4.06 1.83 7.05
C ALA A 198 4.89 1.02 8.06
N PRO A 199 4.55 -0.24 8.35
CA PRO A 199 5.24 -1.00 9.40
C PRO A 199 6.72 -1.07 9.08
N ALA A 200 7.55 -0.96 10.12
CA ALA A 200 8.99 -1.14 9.99
C ALA A 200 9.25 -2.47 9.26
N GLY A 201 10.05 -2.39 8.19
CA GLY A 201 10.52 -3.57 7.45
C GLY A 201 11.57 -4.32 8.24
#